data_AF-A0A847DT68-F1
#
_entry.id   AF-A0A847DT68-F1
#
_cell.length_a   1.000
_cell.length_b   1.000
_cell.length_c   1.000
_cell.angle_alpha   90.00
_cell.angle_beta   90.00
_cell.angle_gamma   90.00
#
_symmetry.space_group_name_H-M   'P 1'
#
loop_
_entity.id
_entity.type
_entity.pdbx_description
1 polymer ?
#
loop_
_entity_poly.entity_id
_entity_poly.type
_entity_poly.pdbx_seq_one_letter_code
_entity_poly.pdbx_strand_id
1 'polypeptide(L)'
;MPDPNDAPRAQEIEDIYRALTKGLGHERVNDDNVSALIRRAEADGETVLAQTLREWQAPCAPGVPVDGAPNSGPDREDAKR
;
A
#
# COMPACT_ATOMS: atom_id res chain seq x y z
N MET A 1 -1.80 6.28 31.71
CA MET A 1 -2.33 4.91 31.86
C MET A 1 -2.58 4.40 30.45
N PRO A 2 -2.00 3.28 30.02
CA PRO A 2 -2.39 2.67 28.74
C PRO A 2 -3.86 2.26 28.83
N ASP A 3 -4.64 2.56 27.79
CA ASP A 3 -6.02 2.11 27.68
C ASP A 3 -6.03 0.56 27.66
N PRO A 4 -6.89 -0.11 28.45
CA PRO A 4 -6.97 -1.57 28.44
C PRO A 4 -7.41 -2.13 27.08
N ASN A 5 -7.91 -1.28 26.18
CA ASN A 5 -8.27 -1.61 24.81
C ASN A 5 -7.09 -1.51 23.81
N ASP A 6 -5.93 -1.01 24.24
CA ASP A 6 -4.74 -0.82 23.40
C ASP A 6 -3.95 -2.14 23.19
N ALA A 7 -3.81 -2.93 24.25
CA ALA A 7 -3.18 -4.25 24.20
C ALA A 7 -3.84 -5.24 23.21
N PRO A 8 -5.19 -5.42 23.19
CA PRO A 8 -5.83 -6.29 22.22
C PRO A 8 -5.69 -5.76 20.78
N ARG A 9 -5.71 -4.44 20.59
CA ARG A 9 -5.48 -3.82 19.28
C ARG A 9 -4.06 -4.08 18.77
N ALA A 10 -3.03 -3.92 19.61
CA ALA A 10 -1.65 -4.21 19.23
C ALA A 10 -1.46 -5.67 18.79
N GLN A 11 -2.08 -6.62 19.51
CA GLN A 11 -2.01 -8.03 19.15
C GLN A 11 -2.74 -8.35 17.83
N GLU A 12 -3.85 -7.68 17.55
CA GLU A 12 -4.57 -7.79 16.27
C GLU A 12 -3.71 -7.26 15.10
N ILE A 13 -3.05 -6.11 15.26
CA ILE A 13 -2.12 -5.58 14.26
C ILE A 13 -1.00 -6.59 13.95
N GLU A 14 -0.41 -7.20 14.97
CA GLU A 14 0.63 -8.22 14.76
C GLU A 14 0.11 -9.47 14.06
N ASP A 15 -1.11 -9.93 14.36
CA ASP A 15 -1.73 -11.09 13.70
C ASP A 15 -1.97 -10.82 12.21
N ILE A 16 -2.57 -9.66 11.90
CA ILE A 16 -2.82 -9.23 10.52
C ILE A 16 -1.49 -9.07 9.78
N TYR A 17 -0.50 -8.42 10.37
CA TYR A 17 0.83 -8.26 9.77
C TYR A 17 1.49 -9.61 9.42
N ARG A 18 1.41 -10.60 10.31
CA ARG A 18 1.92 -11.96 10.05
C ARG A 18 1.17 -12.69 8.95
N ALA A 19 -0.10 -12.37 8.72
CA ALA A 19 -0.85 -12.89 7.57
C ALA A 19 -0.40 -12.18 6.28
N LEU A 20 -0.24 -10.85 6.31
CA LEU A 20 0.17 -10.03 5.17
C LEU A 20 1.55 -10.42 4.63
N THR A 21 2.52 -10.70 5.51
CA THR A 21 3.86 -11.19 5.10
C THR A 21 3.83 -12.54 4.39
N LYS A 22 2.73 -13.28 4.49
CA LYS A 22 2.48 -14.54 3.76
C LYS A 22 1.60 -14.34 2.51
N GLY A 23 1.22 -13.10 2.18
CA GLY A 23 0.29 -12.78 1.10
C GLY A 23 -1.18 -13.08 1.42
N LEU A 24 -1.56 -13.13 2.70
CA LEU A 24 -2.91 -13.43 3.18
C LEU A 24 -3.47 -12.27 4.01
N GLY A 25 -4.78 -12.28 4.28
CA GLY A 25 -5.38 -11.35 5.26
C GLY A 25 -5.61 -9.93 4.75
N HIS A 26 -5.57 -9.71 3.43
CA HIS A 26 -5.90 -8.41 2.81
C HIS A 26 -7.32 -7.95 3.19
N GLU A 27 -8.27 -8.89 3.32
CA GLU A 27 -9.66 -8.64 3.74
C GLU A 27 -9.80 -8.11 5.18
N ARG A 28 -8.75 -8.21 6.00
CA ARG A 28 -8.72 -7.72 7.38
C ARG A 28 -8.16 -6.30 7.47
N VAL A 29 -7.59 -5.78 6.39
CA VAL A 29 -7.07 -4.41 6.33
C VAL A 29 -8.24 -3.44 6.15
N ASN A 30 -8.29 -2.40 6.99
CA ASN A 30 -9.31 -1.37 6.95
C ASN A 30 -8.72 0.00 7.35
N ASP A 31 -9.51 1.07 7.24
CA ASP A 31 -9.07 2.44 7.50
C ASP A 31 -8.56 2.66 8.93
N ASP A 32 -9.04 1.90 9.92
CA ASP A 32 -8.63 2.00 11.32
C ASP A 32 -7.25 1.38 11.56
N ASN A 33 -6.93 0.27 10.87
CA ASN A 33 -5.69 -0.48 11.11
C ASN A 33 -4.58 -0.25 10.08
N VAL A 34 -4.89 0.21 8.86
CA VAL A 34 -3.92 0.34 7.76
C VAL A 34 -2.72 1.22 8.13
N SER A 35 -2.95 2.30 8.87
CA SER A 35 -1.88 3.20 9.33
C SER A 35 -0.92 2.52 10.31
N ALA A 36 -1.43 1.65 11.20
CA ALA A 36 -0.61 0.91 12.16
C ALA A 36 0.18 -0.20 11.45
N LEU A 37 -0.43 -0.88 10.48
CA LEU A 37 0.22 -1.90 9.66
C LEU A 37 1.36 -1.32 8.82
N ILE A 38 1.19 -0.12 8.23
CA ILE A 38 2.26 0.58 7.51
C ILE A 38 3.45 0.81 8.43
N ARG A 39 3.23 1.40 9.61
CA ARG A 39 4.31 1.66 10.59
C ARG A 39 5.01 0.39 11.02
N ARG A 40 4.26 -0.71 11.20
CA ARG A 40 4.80 -2.00 11.60
C ARG A 40 5.68 -2.62 10.51
N ALA A 41 5.26 -2.53 9.25
CA ALA A 41 6.05 -2.96 8.10
C ALA A 41 7.33 -2.14 7.93
N GLU A 42 7.24 -0.81 8.09
CA GLU A 42 8.42 0.08 8.05
C GLU A 42 9.42 -0.25 9.16
N ALA A 43 8.94 -0.54 10.37
CA ALA A 43 9.80 -0.92 11.49
C ALA A 43 10.53 -2.26 11.26
N ASP A 44 9.96 -3.16 10.46
CA ASP A 44 10.55 -4.45 10.08
C ASP A 44 11.47 -4.36 8.85
N GLY A 45 11.43 -3.25 8.12
CA GLY A 45 12.13 -3.09 6.84
C GLY A 45 11.35 -3.60 5.62
N GLU A 46 10.09 -3.99 5.78
CA GLU A 46 9.19 -4.48 4.73
C GLU A 46 8.64 -3.32 3.86
N THR A 47 9.55 -2.65 3.16
CA THR A 47 9.25 -1.44 2.37
C THR A 47 8.22 -1.66 1.25
N VAL A 48 8.23 -2.84 0.61
CA VAL A 48 7.24 -3.20 -0.43
C VAL A 48 5.86 -3.35 0.19
N LEU A 49 5.72 -4.05 1.32
CA LEU A 49 4.45 -4.20 2.00
C LEU A 49 3.91 -2.86 2.50
N ALA A 50 4.78 -2.01 3.07
CA ALA A 50 4.41 -0.66 3.47
C ALA A 50 3.89 0.19 2.30
N GLN A 51 4.54 0.07 1.12
CA GLN A 51 4.09 0.75 -0.09
C GLN A 51 2.72 0.25 -0.56
N THR A 52 2.52 -1.06 -0.60
CA THR A 52 1.22 -1.67 -0.96
C THR A 52 0.10 -1.20 -0.04
N LEU A 53 0.34 -1.17 1.27
CA LEU A 53 -0.65 -0.70 2.24
C LEU A 53 -0.99 0.80 2.05
N ARG A 54 -0.02 1.63 1.64
CA ARG A 54 -0.27 3.03 1.28
C ARG A 54 -1.12 3.16 0.03
N GLU A 55 -0.91 2.30 -0.96
CA GLU A 55 -1.74 2.26 -2.16
C GLU A 55 -3.18 1.84 -1.84
N TRP A 56 -3.37 0.95 -0.86
CA TRP A 56 -4.71 0.58 -0.40
C TRP A 56 -5.37 1.63 0.47
N GLN A 57 -4.59 2.38 1.25
CA GLN A 57 -5.09 3.52 2.02
C GLN A 57 -5.50 4.69 1.11
N ALA A 58 -4.90 4.80 -0.08
CA ALA A 58 -5.17 5.92 -0.96
C ALA A 58 -6.66 5.97 -1.29
N PRO A 59 -7.34 7.12 -1.10
CA PRO A 59 -8.71 7.24 -1.55
C PRO A 59 -8.72 6.95 -3.04
N CYS A 60 -9.61 6.06 -3.49
CA CYS A 60 -9.88 5.86 -4.91
C CYS A 60 -10.35 7.20 -5.50
N ALA A 61 -9.42 8.04 -5.92
CA ALA A 61 -9.73 9.32 -6.53
C ALA A 61 -10.38 9.02 -7.89
N PRO A 62 -11.60 9.51 -8.17
CA PRO A 62 -12.15 9.42 -9.50
C PRO A 62 -11.36 10.37 -10.42
N GLY A 63 -10.44 9.81 -11.20
CA GLY A 63 -10.09 10.36 -12.52
C GLY A 63 -8.90 11.32 -12.64
N VAL A 64 -7.73 10.98 -12.11
CA VAL A 64 -6.47 11.46 -12.72
C VAL A 64 -5.81 10.31 -13.47
N PRO A 65 -5.82 10.29 -14.82
CA PRO A 65 -4.93 9.40 -15.56
C PRO A 65 -3.50 9.76 -15.19
N VAL A 66 -2.66 8.74 -15.02
CA VAL A 66 -1.20 8.87 -14.83
C VAL A 66 -0.54 9.34 -16.13
N ASP A 67 -0.94 10.52 -16.62
CA ASP A 67 -0.32 11.20 -17.75
C ASP A 67 0.91 11.96 -17.22
N GLY A 68 2.04 11.25 -17.17
CA GLY A 68 3.24 11.71 -16.48
C GLY A 68 4.55 11.19 -17.07
N ALA A 69 4.60 10.90 -18.37
CA ALA A 69 5.86 10.75 -19.09
C ALA A 69 5.93 11.76 -20.24
N PRO A 70 6.44 12.99 -20.02
CA PRO A 70 6.78 13.89 -21.12
C PRO A 70 8.27 13.75 -21.48
N ASN A 71 8.49 13.77 -22.81
CA ASN A 71 9.73 13.94 -23.58
C ASN A 71 10.35 12.64 -24.15
N SER A 72 10.73 12.51 -25.42
CA SER A 72 10.48 13.22 -26.69
C SER A 72 11.32 12.51 -27.77
N GLY A 73 10.69 11.86 -28.76
CA GLY A 73 11.17 11.59 -30.14
C GLY A 73 12.50 10.82 -30.39
N PRO A 74 12.85 10.53 -31.67
CA PRO A 74 12.21 10.99 -32.91
C PRO A 74 11.82 9.87 -33.91
N ASP A 75 10.88 10.23 -34.78
CA ASP A 75 10.75 9.88 -36.20
C ASP A 75 11.53 8.67 -36.76
N ARG A 76 10.79 7.68 -37.29
CA ARG A 76 11.26 6.91 -38.45
C ARG A 76 10.07 6.49 -39.32
N GLU A 77 9.94 7.21 -40.43
CA GLU A 77 9.34 6.79 -41.70
C GLU A 77 9.29 5.26 -41.90
N ASP A 78 8.16 4.74 -42.41
CA ASP A 78 8.26 3.84 -43.57
C ASP A 78 6.99 3.93 -44.43
N ALA A 79 7.21 4.42 -45.63
CA ALA A 79 6.27 4.50 -46.73
C ALA A 79 6.26 3.19 -47.52
N LYS A 80 5.07 2.64 -47.82
CA LYS A 80 4.81 1.81 -49.03
C LYS A 80 3.29 1.57 -49.10
N ARG A 81 2.60 2.25 -50.02
CA ARG A 81 2.08 1.72 -51.31
C ARG A 81 1.11 0.56 -51.18
#